data_AF-A0A0D2UZ15-F1
#
_entry.id   AF-A0A0D2UZ15-F1
#
_cell.length_a   1.000
_cell.length_b   1.000
_cell.length_c   1.000
_cell.angle_alpha   90.00
_cell.angle_beta   90.00
_cell.angle_gamma   90.00
#
_symmetry.space_group_name_H-M   'P 1'
#
loop_
_entity.id
_entity.type
_entity.pdbx_description
1 polymer ?
#
loop_
_entity_poly.entity_id
_entity_poly.type
_entity_poly.pdbx_seq_one_letter_code
_entity_poly.pdbx_strand_id
1 'polypeptide(L)'
;MKIYYHALYNSINEMAFDSLKEQGIDVIPFLKKLWTNLCKSYLLEAIWRYVGYTPTLQEYIDNAWISIVGSVMLAHSYLITDHIREKGLHNIQERYSDIIYRSSIIVRLANDLVTSLKKINENKMAKSPFSPMFIEIVINLARLSLLIYQNGDGLGIEGNKTKDIVLSLFVHPIFVPK
;
A
#
# COMPACT_ATOMS: atom_id res chain seq x y z
N MET A 1 23.85 8.85 -3.12
CA MET A 1 23.31 8.14 -4.31
C MET A 1 24.22 7.03 -4.84
N LYS A 2 25.53 7.25 -5.07
CA LYS A 2 26.43 6.21 -5.62
C LYS A 2 26.40 4.88 -4.86
N ILE A 3 26.48 4.91 -3.53
CA ILE A 3 26.46 3.69 -2.69
C ILE A 3 25.15 2.91 -2.85
N TYR A 4 23.99 3.57 -2.72
CA TYR A 4 22.69 2.94 -2.90
C TYR A 4 22.48 2.37 -4.30
N TYR A 5 22.93 3.11 -5.32
CA TYR A 5 22.87 2.63 -6.70
C TYR A 5 23.73 1.37 -6.90
N HIS A 6 24.96 1.35 -6.38
CA HIS A 6 25.83 0.18 -6.47
C HIS A 6 25.26 -1.02 -5.70
N ALA A 7 24.73 -0.80 -4.49
CA ALA A 7 24.09 -1.87 -3.73
C ALA A 7 22.92 -2.48 -4.51
N LEU A 8 22.02 -1.63 -5.04
CA LEU A 8 20.89 -2.07 -5.85
C LEU A 8 21.35 -2.81 -7.12
N TYR A 9 22.31 -2.24 -7.85
CA TYR A 9 22.86 -2.82 -9.06
C TYR A 9 23.46 -4.21 -8.79
N ASN A 10 24.28 -4.35 -7.74
CA ASN A 10 24.89 -5.61 -7.39
C ASN A 10 23.83 -6.66 -7.00
N SER A 11 22.87 -6.31 -6.15
CA SER A 11 21.80 -7.23 -5.75
C SER A 11 20.92 -7.69 -6.92
N ILE A 12 20.63 -6.80 -7.89
CA ILE A 12 19.87 -7.17 -9.10
C ILE A 12 20.67 -8.14 -9.97
N ASN A 13 21.97 -7.89 -10.16
CA ASN A 13 22.81 -8.77 -10.98
C ASN A 13 23.03 -10.14 -10.33
N GLU A 14 23.16 -10.18 -9.00
CA GLU A 14 23.24 -11.44 -8.24
C GLU A 14 21.98 -12.28 -8.43
N MET A 15 20.79 -11.70 -8.21
CA MET A 15 19.51 -12.39 -8.45
C MET A 15 19.34 -12.87 -9.90
N ALA A 16 19.77 -12.06 -10.86
CA ALA A 16 19.70 -12.44 -12.26
C ALA A 16 20.68 -13.56 -12.62
N PHE A 17 21.86 -13.56 -12.01
CA PHE A 17 22.83 -14.64 -12.15
C PHE A 17 22.29 -15.96 -11.61
N ASP A 18 21.67 -15.94 -10.43
CA ASP A 18 21.05 -17.14 -9.83
C ASP A 18 19.91 -17.67 -10.72
N SER A 19 19.03 -16.78 -11.19
CA SER A 19 17.94 -17.13 -12.12
C SER A 19 18.46 -17.76 -13.42
N LEU A 20 19.54 -17.20 -13.98
CA LEU A 20 20.16 -17.72 -15.20
C LEU A 20 20.83 -19.08 -14.95
N LYS A 21 21.51 -19.25 -13.81
CA LYS A 21 22.22 -20.48 -13.45
C LYS A 21 21.27 -21.64 -13.16
N GLU A 22 20.18 -21.38 -12.45
CA GLU A 22 19.23 -22.43 -12.01
C GLU A 22 18.16 -22.73 -13.05
N GLN A 23 17.67 -21.71 -13.76
CA GLN A 23 16.50 -21.83 -14.63
C GLN A 23 16.80 -21.52 -16.10
N GLY A 24 17.99 -21.02 -16.43
CA GLY A 24 18.39 -20.69 -17.80
C GLY A 24 17.73 -19.44 -18.38
N ILE A 25 17.11 -18.60 -17.55
CA ILE A 25 16.35 -17.41 -17.99
C ILE A 25 17.11 -16.13 -17.62
N ASP A 26 17.36 -15.26 -18.60
CA ASP A 26 17.89 -13.92 -18.36
C ASP A 26 16.78 -12.95 -17.93
N VAL A 27 16.77 -12.61 -16.64
CA VAL A 27 15.79 -11.71 -16.03
C VAL A 27 16.28 -10.27 -15.87
N ILE A 28 17.52 -9.95 -16.31
CA ILE A 28 18.05 -8.57 -16.25
C ILE A 28 17.15 -7.57 -16.97
N PRO A 29 16.66 -7.82 -18.21
CA PRO A 29 15.81 -6.86 -18.91
C PRO A 29 14.52 -6.56 -18.14
N PHE A 30 13.93 -7.60 -17.54
CA PHE A 30 12.74 -7.50 -16.71
C PHE A 30 12.98 -6.66 -15.46
N LEU A 31 13.99 -7.02 -14.65
CA LEU A 31 14.35 -6.31 -13.42
C LEU A 31 14.70 -4.85 -13.71
N LYS A 32 15.48 -4.57 -14.77
CA LYS A 32 15.84 -3.21 -15.15
C LYS A 32 14.62 -2.36 -15.45
N LYS A 33 13.64 -2.88 -16.20
CA LYS A 33 12.39 -2.15 -16.51
C LYS A 33 11.56 -1.91 -15.25
N LEU A 34 11.42 -2.93 -14.41
CA LEU A 34 10.68 -2.86 -13.14
C LEU A 34 11.21 -1.77 -12.22
N TRP A 35 12.52 -1.76 -11.95
CA TRP A 35 13.17 -0.75 -11.13
C TRP A 35 13.16 0.64 -11.77
N THR A 36 13.30 0.72 -13.09
CA THR A 36 13.18 2.00 -13.82
C THR A 36 11.79 2.62 -13.64
N ASN A 37 10.73 1.82 -13.71
CA ASN A 37 9.36 2.30 -13.51
C ASN A 37 9.15 2.80 -12.07
N LEU A 38 9.69 2.10 -11.07
CA LEU A 38 9.67 2.56 -9.68
C LEU A 38 10.37 3.92 -9.52
N CYS A 39 11.59 4.07 -10.05
CA CYS A 39 12.32 5.33 -9.96
C CYS A 39 11.57 6.48 -10.66
N LYS A 40 10.95 6.23 -11.82
CA LYS A 40 10.10 7.21 -12.51
C LYS A 40 8.89 7.62 -11.65
N SER A 41 8.26 6.65 -10.98
CA SER A 41 7.10 6.93 -10.13
C SER A 41 7.45 7.80 -8.92
N TYR A 42 8.61 7.54 -8.28
CA TYR A 42 9.13 8.38 -7.20
C TYR A 42 9.50 9.77 -7.68
N LEU A 43 10.13 9.86 -8.86
CA LEU A 43 10.48 11.15 -9.44
C LEU A 43 9.23 11.99 -9.72
N LEU A 44 8.15 11.37 -10.22
CA LEU A 44 6.90 12.08 -10.49
C LEU A 44 6.28 12.65 -9.20
N GLU A 45 6.21 11.88 -8.11
CA GLU A 45 5.73 12.40 -6.82
C GLU A 45 6.64 13.50 -6.27
N ALA A 46 7.96 13.36 -6.44
CA ALA A 46 8.91 14.39 -6.04
C ALA A 46 8.72 15.68 -6.84
N ILE A 47 8.44 15.59 -8.14
CA ILE A 47 8.12 16.74 -9.00
C ILE A 47 6.83 17.39 -8.54
N TRP A 48 5.74 16.63 -8.36
CA TRP A 48 4.47 17.16 -7.86
C TRP A 48 4.65 17.94 -6.57
N ARG A 49 5.39 17.36 -5.62
CA ARG A 49 5.73 18.02 -4.35
C ARG A 49 6.55 19.29 -4.55
N TYR A 50 7.58 19.24 -5.41
CA TYR A 50 8.48 20.37 -5.63
C TYR A 50 7.76 21.58 -6.26
N VAL A 51 6.90 21.34 -7.25
CA VAL A 51 6.16 22.41 -7.95
C VAL A 51 4.85 22.79 -7.26
N GLY A 52 4.47 22.11 -6.17
CA GLY A 52 3.21 22.34 -5.46
C GLY A 52 1.97 21.87 -6.23
N TYR A 53 2.12 20.97 -7.19
CA TYR A 53 1.00 20.42 -7.95
C TYR A 53 0.25 19.39 -7.12
N THR A 54 -1.08 19.51 -7.08
CA THR A 54 -1.96 18.53 -6.45
C THR A 54 -2.63 17.71 -7.55
N PRO A 55 -2.25 16.43 -7.73
CA PRO A 55 -2.86 15.57 -8.72
C PRO A 55 -4.33 15.29 -8.39
N THR A 56 -5.12 14.98 -9.40
CA THR A 56 -6.44 14.34 -9.18
C THR A 56 -6.24 12.96 -8.54
N LEU A 57 -7.31 12.41 -7.94
CA LEU A 57 -7.25 11.07 -7.36
C LEU A 57 -6.82 10.01 -8.40
N GLN A 58 -7.31 10.13 -9.63
CA GLN A 58 -6.96 9.20 -10.71
C GLN A 58 -5.47 9.29 -11.07
N GLU A 59 -4.97 10.50 -11.32
CA GLU A 59 -3.53 10.72 -11.61
C GLU A 59 -2.64 10.24 -10.47
N TYR A 60 -3.04 10.52 -9.23
CA TYR A 60 -2.33 10.05 -8.06
C TYR A 60 -2.28 8.53 -8.04
N ILE A 61 -3.44 7.87 -8.13
CA ILE A 61 -3.55 6.41 -8.02
C ILE A 61 -2.74 5.73 -9.13
N ASP A 62 -2.84 6.20 -10.37
CA ASP A 62 -2.12 5.66 -11.55
C ASP A 62 -0.60 5.62 -11.36
N ASN A 63 -0.06 6.51 -10.52
CA ASN A 63 1.35 6.50 -10.14
C ASN A 63 1.61 5.80 -8.80
N ALA A 64 0.74 6.01 -7.82
CA ALA A 64 0.96 5.67 -6.42
C ALA A 64 0.97 4.16 -6.16
N TRP A 65 0.27 3.39 -7.00
CA TRP A 65 0.29 1.93 -6.95
C TRP A 65 1.65 1.34 -7.37
N ILE A 66 2.46 2.08 -8.15
CA ILE A 66 3.85 1.73 -8.46
C ILE A 66 4.77 2.22 -7.35
N SER A 67 4.62 3.48 -6.93
CA SER A 67 5.52 4.11 -5.96
C SER A 67 5.49 3.44 -4.57
N ILE A 68 4.42 2.73 -4.22
CA ILE A 68 4.36 1.95 -2.97
C ILE A 68 5.27 0.72 -2.96
N VAL A 69 6.05 0.45 -4.02
CA VAL A 69 6.99 -0.69 -4.16
C VAL A 69 6.35 -2.09 -4.21
N GLY A 70 5.04 -2.21 -4.00
CA GLY A 70 4.31 -3.48 -3.98
C GLY A 70 4.52 -4.34 -5.24
N SER A 71 4.43 -3.73 -6.42
CA SER A 71 4.67 -4.41 -7.70
C SER A 71 6.10 -4.96 -7.83
N VAL A 72 7.08 -4.23 -7.28
CA VAL A 72 8.49 -4.66 -7.28
C VAL A 72 8.67 -5.84 -6.34
N MET A 73 8.14 -5.79 -5.11
CA MET A 73 8.22 -6.90 -4.16
C MET A 73 7.58 -8.18 -4.72
N LEU A 74 6.39 -8.07 -5.32
CA LEU A 74 5.69 -9.21 -5.90
C LEU A 74 6.44 -9.79 -7.11
N ALA A 75 7.01 -8.94 -7.96
CA ALA A 75 7.84 -9.39 -9.07
C ALA A 75 9.10 -10.15 -8.59
N HIS A 76 9.79 -9.66 -7.55
CA HIS A 76 10.94 -10.37 -6.97
C HIS A 76 10.50 -11.69 -6.34
N SER A 77 9.34 -11.73 -5.67
CA SER A 77 8.81 -12.99 -5.12
C SER A 77 8.54 -14.03 -6.20
N TYR A 78 8.09 -13.61 -7.39
CA TYR A 78 7.88 -14.51 -8.53
C TYR A 78 9.20 -15.11 -9.04
N LEU A 79 10.28 -14.32 -9.06
CA LEU A 79 11.61 -14.79 -9.45
C LEU A 79 12.21 -15.81 -8.46
N ILE A 80 11.79 -15.78 -7.21
CA ILE A 80 12.23 -16.75 -6.19
C ILE A 80 11.47 -18.08 -6.30
N THR A 81 10.37 -18.14 -7.06
CA THR A 81 9.63 -19.40 -7.24
C THR A 81 10.35 -20.32 -8.25
N ASP A 82 10.34 -21.63 -7.99
CA ASP A 82 11.04 -22.65 -8.78
C ASP A 82 10.54 -22.80 -10.24
N HIS A 83 9.52 -22.04 -10.66
CA HIS A 83 8.84 -22.18 -11.96
C HIS A 83 8.65 -20.82 -12.65
N ILE A 84 9.74 -20.09 -12.89
CA ILE A 84 9.68 -18.88 -13.72
C ILE A 84 9.30 -19.28 -15.14
N ARG A 85 8.30 -18.60 -15.70
CA ARG A 85 7.89 -18.74 -17.11
C ARG A 85 8.03 -17.39 -17.78
N GLU A 86 8.59 -17.34 -18.99
CA GLU A 86 8.68 -16.10 -19.77
C GLU A 86 7.31 -15.40 -19.92
N LYS A 87 6.25 -16.20 -20.13
CA LYS A 87 4.86 -15.69 -20.16
C LYS A 87 4.44 -15.02 -18.85
N GLY A 88 4.92 -15.52 -17.71
CA GLY A 88 4.68 -14.92 -16.39
C GLY A 88 5.39 -13.57 -16.26
N LEU A 89 6.67 -13.50 -16.63
CA LEU A 89 7.46 -12.26 -16.65
C LEU A 89 6.80 -11.20 -17.54
N HIS A 90 6.40 -11.60 -18.76
CA HIS A 90 5.71 -10.74 -19.71
C HIS A 90 4.37 -10.21 -19.17
N ASN A 91 3.58 -11.07 -18.51
CA ASN A 91 2.30 -10.67 -17.92
C ASN A 91 2.47 -9.63 -16.80
N ILE A 92 3.48 -9.82 -15.94
CA ILE A 92 3.84 -8.84 -14.91
C ILE A 92 4.27 -7.51 -15.55
N GLN A 93 5.04 -7.58 -16.63
CA GLN A 93 5.68 -6.42 -17.25
C GLN A 93 4.77 -5.57 -18.15
N GLU A 94 3.85 -6.17 -18.91
CA GLU A 94 3.03 -5.46 -19.89
C GLU A 94 1.62 -5.16 -19.42
N ARG A 95 1.04 -6.02 -18.58
CA ARG A 95 -0.36 -5.91 -18.19
C ARG A 95 -0.59 -5.51 -16.75
N TYR A 96 0.48 -5.40 -15.95
CA TYR A 96 0.39 -5.25 -14.50
C TYR A 96 -0.75 -6.11 -13.97
N SER A 97 -0.56 -7.43 -13.95
CA SER A 97 -1.65 -8.39 -13.73
C SER A 97 -2.65 -7.83 -12.70
N ASP A 98 -3.94 -7.90 -13.01
CA ASP A 98 -4.99 -7.23 -12.22
C ASP A 98 -4.85 -7.53 -10.71
N ILE A 99 -4.33 -8.72 -10.38
CA ILE A 99 -3.98 -9.12 -9.01
C ILE A 99 -2.83 -8.31 -8.38
N ILE A 100 -1.73 -8.05 -9.10
CA ILE A 100 -0.60 -7.21 -8.64
C ILE A 100 -1.06 -5.76 -8.50
N TYR A 101 -1.81 -5.26 -9.47
CA TYR A 101 -2.38 -3.91 -9.40
C TYR A 101 -3.27 -3.76 -8.16
N ARG A 102 -4.27 -4.64 -8.00
CA ARG A 102 -5.18 -4.62 -6.83
C ARG A 102 -4.44 -4.78 -5.52
N SER A 103 -3.49 -5.71 -5.44
CA SER A 103 -2.66 -5.91 -4.25
C SER A 103 -1.89 -4.63 -3.89
N SER A 104 -1.26 -4.01 -4.88
CA SER A 104 -0.50 -2.76 -4.67
C SER A 104 -1.41 -1.58 -4.27
N ILE A 105 -2.61 -1.49 -4.84
CA ILE A 105 -3.61 -0.49 -4.46
C ILE A 105 -4.03 -0.67 -2.99
N ILE A 106 -4.29 -1.91 -2.55
CA ILE A 106 -4.64 -2.19 -1.15
C ILE A 106 -3.52 -1.72 -0.22
N VAL A 107 -2.26 -2.08 -0.53
CA VAL A 107 -1.10 -1.65 0.27
C VAL A 107 -0.96 -0.13 0.28
N ARG A 108 -1.14 0.52 -0.87
CA ARG A 108 -1.11 1.98 -1.01
C ARG A 108 -2.16 2.65 -0.13
N LEU A 109 -3.43 2.24 -0.26
CA LEU A 109 -4.52 2.83 0.52
C LEU A 109 -4.33 2.61 2.03
N ALA A 110 -3.86 1.43 2.43
CA ALA A 110 -3.53 1.15 3.83
C ALA A 110 -2.37 2.04 4.33
N ASN A 111 -1.32 2.23 3.54
CA ASN A 111 -0.20 3.11 3.86
C ASN A 111 -0.65 4.57 4.04
N ASP A 112 -1.46 5.08 3.12
CA ASP A 112 -1.97 6.45 3.14
C ASP A 112 -2.91 6.68 4.33
N LEU A 113 -3.76 5.69 4.65
CA LEU A 113 -4.67 5.71 5.79
C LEU A 113 -3.91 5.80 7.11
N VAL A 114 -2.95 4.90 7.33
CA VAL A 114 -2.14 4.89 8.56
C VAL A 114 -1.32 6.17 8.70
N THR A 115 -0.73 6.65 7.61
CA THR A 115 0.04 7.91 7.59
C THR A 115 -0.85 9.11 7.91
N SER A 116 -2.08 9.14 7.37
CA SER A 116 -3.04 10.21 7.65
C SER A 116 -3.51 10.19 9.10
N LEU A 117 -3.77 9.02 9.68
CA LEU A 117 -4.12 8.89 11.09
C LEU A 117 -2.99 9.38 12.01
N LYS A 118 -1.73 9.08 11.67
CA LYS A 118 -0.57 9.60 12.40
C LYS A 118 -0.52 11.14 12.36
N LYS A 119 -0.73 11.75 11.20
CA LYS A 119 -0.78 13.22 11.05
C LYS A 119 -1.91 13.85 11.86
N ILE A 120 -3.09 13.22 11.91
CA ILE A 120 -4.20 13.71 12.74
C ILE A 120 -3.79 13.71 14.22
N ASN A 121 -3.10 12.66 14.69
CA ASN A 121 -2.61 12.59 16.06
C ASN A 121 -1.51 13.62 16.36
N GLU A 122 -0.63 13.90 15.41
CA GLU A 122 0.38 14.98 15.52
C GLU A 122 -0.30 16.36 15.57
N ASN A 123 -1.31 16.60 14.72
CA ASN A 123 -2.08 17.85 14.70
C ASN A 123 -2.88 18.08 15.98
N LYS A 124 -3.31 17.02 16.69
CA LYS A 124 -3.90 17.13 18.04
C LYS A 124 -2.96 17.83 19.02
N MET A 125 -1.65 17.70 18.82
CA MET A 125 -0.61 18.31 19.67
C MET A 125 -0.24 19.73 19.22
N ALA A 126 -0.73 20.19 18.06
CA ALA A 126 -0.56 21.55 17.57
C ALA A 126 -1.66 22.48 18.14
N LYS A 127 -1.44 23.81 18.08
CA LYS A 127 -2.45 24.80 18.46
C LYS A 127 -3.61 24.78 17.45
N SER A 128 -4.60 23.92 17.71
CA SER A 128 -5.87 23.89 17.00
C SER A 128 -6.82 24.96 17.54
N PRO A 129 -7.65 25.61 16.69
CA PRO A 129 -8.70 26.53 17.15
C PRO A 129 -9.90 25.81 17.77
N PHE A 130 -9.97 24.49 17.66
CA PHE A 130 -11.08 23.69 18.16
C PHE A 130 -10.87 23.22 19.61
N SER A 131 -11.98 22.96 20.33
CA SER A 131 -11.91 22.43 21.68
C SER A 131 -11.30 21.01 21.70
N PRO A 132 -10.59 20.62 22.77
CA PRO A 132 -10.04 19.28 22.89
C PRO A 132 -11.07 18.15 22.71
N MET A 133 -12.30 18.37 23.20
CA MET A 133 -13.42 17.43 23.04
C MET A 133 -13.81 17.25 21.58
N PHE A 134 -13.90 18.34 20.80
CA PHE A 134 -14.22 18.23 19.37
C PHE A 134 -13.13 17.50 18.59
N ILE A 135 -11.85 17.77 18.89
CA ILE A 135 -10.71 17.07 18.28
C ILE A 135 -10.78 15.56 18.56
N GLU A 136 -11.17 15.18 19.78
CA GLU A 136 -11.35 13.78 20.14
C GLU A 136 -12.49 13.11 19.36
N ILE A 137 -13.61 13.80 19.16
CA ILE A 137 -14.73 13.30 18.32
C ILE A 137 -14.26 13.06 16.88
N VAL A 138 -13.51 14.00 16.28
CA VAL A 138 -12.97 13.86 14.92
C VAL A 138 -12.08 12.62 14.79
N ILE A 139 -11.19 12.39 15.76
CA ILE A 139 -10.33 11.20 15.79
C ILE A 139 -11.14 9.93 15.96
N ASN A 140 -12.13 9.95 16.86
CA ASN A 140 -12.98 8.78 17.12
C ASN A 140 -13.85 8.42 15.91
N LEU A 141 -14.27 9.39 15.09
CA LEU A 141 -14.95 9.12 13.82
C LEU A 141 -14.06 8.33 12.85
N ALA A 142 -12.78 8.74 12.70
CA ALA A 142 -11.83 8.01 11.86
C ALA A 142 -11.51 6.60 12.39
N ARG A 143 -11.51 6.40 13.72
CA ARG A 143 -11.35 5.07 14.32
C ARG A 143 -12.59 4.20 14.15
N LEU A 144 -13.77 4.81 14.23
CA LEU A 144 -15.03 4.12 14.03
C LEU A 144 -15.14 3.56 12.61
N SER A 145 -14.68 4.29 11.58
CA SER A 145 -14.67 3.76 10.22
C SER A 145 -13.79 2.51 10.09
N LEU A 146 -12.62 2.49 10.74
CA LEU A 146 -11.77 1.30 10.79
C LEU A 146 -12.48 0.11 11.44
N LEU A 147 -13.23 0.33 12.54
CA LEU A 147 -14.00 -0.70 13.22
C LEU A 147 -15.11 -1.26 12.33
N ILE A 148 -15.89 -0.37 11.70
CA ILE A 148 -17.02 -0.72 10.83
C ILE A 148 -16.52 -1.56 9.64
N TYR A 149 -15.41 -1.17 9.02
CA TYR A 149 -14.93 -1.81 7.79
C TYR A 149 -13.88 -2.92 8.01
N GLN A 150 -13.47 -3.21 9.25
CA GLN A 150 -12.43 -4.20 9.55
C GLN A 150 -12.76 -5.60 9.01
N ASN A 151 -14.04 -5.95 8.95
CA ASN A 151 -14.51 -7.29 8.58
C ASN A 151 -15.35 -7.29 7.29
N GLY A 152 -15.13 -6.32 6.41
CA GLY A 152 -15.91 -6.12 5.18
C GLY A 152 -16.87 -4.96 5.31
N ASP A 153 -17.94 -4.94 4.50
CA ASP A 153 -18.91 -3.85 4.53
C ASP A 153 -19.78 -3.92 5.80
N GLY A 154 -19.39 -3.13 6.79
CA GLY A 154 -20.05 -2.96 8.07
C GLY A 154 -21.43 -2.29 8.02
N LEU A 155 -21.77 -1.61 6.93
CA LEU A 155 -22.97 -0.79 6.81
C LEU A 155 -24.00 -1.38 5.84
N GLY A 156 -23.55 -1.82 4.67
CA GLY A 156 -24.44 -2.22 3.57
C GLY A 156 -24.86 -3.69 3.59
N ILE A 157 -24.08 -4.58 4.22
CA ILE A 157 -24.34 -6.03 4.20
C ILE A 157 -24.96 -6.47 5.53
N GLU A 158 -26.17 -7.05 5.46
CA GLU A 158 -26.82 -7.65 6.62
C GLU A 158 -26.08 -8.90 7.13
N GLY A 159 -25.92 -9.01 8.46
CA GLY A 159 -25.32 -10.20 9.11
C GLY A 159 -23.81 -10.11 9.40
N ASN A 160 -23.20 -8.93 9.31
CA ASN A 160 -21.80 -8.74 9.67
C ASN A 160 -21.59 -8.60 11.19
N LYS A 161 -20.32 -8.74 11.63
CA LYS A 161 -19.89 -8.58 13.04
C LYS A 161 -20.23 -7.21 13.64
N THR A 162 -20.43 -6.18 12.81
CA THR A 162 -20.80 -4.84 13.27
C THR A 162 -22.17 -4.85 13.96
N LYS A 163 -23.11 -5.70 13.50
CA LYS A 163 -24.41 -5.90 14.16
C LYS A 163 -24.23 -6.43 15.59
N ASP A 164 -23.38 -7.41 15.79
CA ASP A 164 -23.13 -7.99 17.13
C ASP A 164 -22.51 -6.95 18.08
N ILE A 165 -21.58 -6.15 17.57
CA ILE A 165 -21.00 -5.03 18.32
C ILE A 165 -22.10 -4.05 18.74
N VAL A 166 -22.95 -3.62 17.80
CA VAL A 166 -24.06 -2.68 18.07
C VAL A 166 -25.03 -3.27 19.10
N LEU A 167 -25.42 -4.53 18.96
CA LEU A 167 -26.31 -5.20 19.90
C LEU A 167 -25.67 -5.29 21.31
N SER A 168 -24.38 -5.62 21.40
CA SER A 168 -23.67 -5.68 22.69
C SER A 168 -23.55 -4.32 23.39
N LEU A 169 -23.51 -3.22 22.63
CA LEU A 169 -23.35 -1.87 23.16
C LEU A 169 -24.68 -1.24 23.58
N PHE A 170 -25.76 -1.47 22.82
CA PHE A 170 -27.02 -0.73 22.98
C PHE A 170 -28.19 -1.59 23.45
N VAL A 171 -28.11 -2.91 23.30
CA VAL A 171 -29.25 -3.81 23.55
C VAL A 171 -28.97 -4.80 24.68
N HIS A 172 -27.80 -5.45 24.67
CA HIS A 172 -27.46 -6.46 25.66
C HIS A 172 -26.83 -5.82 26.90
N PRO A 173 -27.34 -6.08 28.12
CA PRO A 173 -26.76 -5.54 29.35
C PRO A 173 -25.40 -6.16 29.66
N ILE A 174 -24.48 -5.33 30.18
CA ILE A 174 -23.17 -5.79 30.68
C ILE A 174 -23.34 -6.26 32.12
N PHE A 175 -23.08 -7.54 32.38
CA PHE A 175 -23.08 -8.09 33.73
C PHE A 175 -21.74 -7.79 34.41
N VAL A 176 -21.77 -7.04 35.51
CA VAL A 176 -20.60 -6.78 36.36
C VAL A 176 -20.67 -7.73 37.57
N PRO A 177 -19.71 -8.65 37.75
CA PRO A 177 -19.66 -9.52 38.93
C PRO A 177 -19.52 -8.66 40.20
N LYS A 178 -20.24 -9.05 41.25
CA LYS A 178 -20.13 -8.44 42.58
C LYS A 178 -18.94 -9.00 43.35
#